data_AF-A0A358PJP7-F1
#
_entry.id   AF-A0A358PJP7-F1
#
_cell.length_a   1.000
_cell.length_b   1.000
_cell.length_c   1.000
_cell.angle_alpha   90.00
_cell.angle_beta   90.00
_cell.angle_gamma   90.00
#
_symmetry.space_group_name_H-M   'P 1'
#
loop_
_entity.id
_entity.type
_entity.pdbx_description
1 polymer ?
#
loop_
_entity_poly.entity_id
_entity_poly.type
_entity_poly.pdbx_seq_one_letter_code
_entity_poly.pdbx_strand_id
1 'polypeptide(L)'
;PHEFSGGQRQRIGLARAMVMDPELVVADEPISALDVSIRAQVLNLLKKFQRERGTTYLFIAHDLSIVRFISDRIGVIYKGDIVEVATAEELFDFPMHPYTRSLISAIPIPDPNLEKHKVLFSYDPSQHDYSEDKPELTDIGHGHFVFGNKKEIEEYKRLREEGIPLKSVTIAGVNAPADAKTAEKQLEEKKIEGSILDTPLHDTGSFWLAFLSFFLAIPGLIAGAIFKKHNYIRNYKKCKKGAIAGLITTAAIIVLFGLMLIISIL
;
A
#
# COMPACT_ATOMS: atom_id res chain seq x y z
N PRO A 1 -19.48 -25.10 -19.66
CA PRO A 1 -20.51 -24.16 -20.18
C PRO A 1 -19.93 -23.31 -21.33
N HIS A 2 -20.29 -23.62 -22.58
CA HIS A 2 -19.73 -22.97 -23.78
C HIS A 2 -20.45 -21.65 -24.15
N GLU A 3 -21.64 -21.42 -23.61
CA GLU A 3 -22.45 -20.21 -23.88
C GLU A 3 -22.03 -18.98 -23.05
N PHE A 4 -21.11 -19.13 -22.11
CA PHE A 4 -20.65 -18.04 -21.25
C PHE A 4 -19.29 -17.49 -21.71
N SER A 5 -19.06 -16.19 -21.56
CA SER A 5 -17.73 -15.59 -21.75
C SER A 5 -16.73 -16.07 -20.69
N GLY A 6 -15.44 -15.88 -20.93
CA GLY A 6 -14.39 -16.21 -19.95
C GLY A 6 -14.64 -15.57 -18.59
N GLY A 7 -14.94 -14.27 -18.59
CA GLY A 7 -15.26 -13.54 -17.35
C GLY A 7 -16.55 -13.98 -16.68
N GLN A 8 -17.58 -14.37 -17.44
CA GLN A 8 -18.79 -14.96 -16.85
C GLN A 8 -18.49 -16.30 -16.17
N ARG A 9 -17.67 -17.16 -16.79
CA ARG A 9 -17.24 -18.42 -16.18
C ARG A 9 -16.42 -18.21 -14.91
N GLN A 10 -15.53 -17.22 -14.85
CA GLN A 10 -14.80 -16.89 -13.62
C GLN A 10 -15.74 -16.41 -12.51
N ARG A 11 -16.71 -15.53 -12.81
CA ARG A 11 -17.70 -15.09 -11.81
C ARG A 11 -18.57 -16.24 -11.29
N ILE A 12 -18.99 -17.16 -12.17
CA ILE A 12 -19.70 -18.38 -11.77
C ILE A 12 -18.81 -19.26 -10.89
N GLY A 13 -17.53 -19.43 -11.25
CA GLY A 13 -16.56 -20.18 -10.45
C GLY A 13 -16.39 -19.59 -9.05
N LEU A 14 -16.26 -18.26 -8.95
CA LEU A 14 -16.18 -17.57 -7.68
C LEU A 14 -17.47 -17.73 -6.86
N ALA A 15 -18.64 -17.51 -7.47
CA ALA A 15 -19.92 -17.69 -6.78
C ALA A 15 -20.08 -19.13 -6.25
N ARG A 16 -19.68 -20.13 -7.04
CA ARG A 16 -19.68 -21.54 -6.63
C ARG A 16 -18.74 -21.80 -5.45
N ALA A 17 -17.57 -21.18 -5.42
CA ALA A 17 -16.65 -21.31 -4.28
C ALA A 17 -17.22 -20.66 -3.00
N MET A 18 -17.92 -19.53 -3.14
CA MET A 18 -18.43 -18.76 -2.00
C MET A 18 -19.80 -19.22 -1.46
N VAL A 19 -20.52 -20.09 -2.17
CA VAL A 19 -21.91 -20.46 -1.84
C VAL A 19 -22.04 -21.18 -0.49
N MET A 20 -21.02 -21.96 -0.11
CA MET A 20 -21.00 -22.77 1.11
C MET A 20 -20.42 -22.03 2.33
N ASP A 21 -20.22 -20.71 2.21
CA ASP A 21 -19.60 -19.88 3.25
C ASP A 21 -18.25 -20.42 3.76
N PRO A 22 -17.26 -20.57 2.87
CA PRO A 22 -16.01 -21.24 3.22
C PRO A 22 -15.16 -20.43 4.20
N GLU A 23 -14.49 -21.14 5.10
CA GLU A 23 -13.46 -20.58 5.97
C GLU A 23 -12.16 -20.28 5.20
N LEU A 24 -11.87 -21.02 4.12
CA LEU A 24 -10.68 -20.87 3.28
C LEU A 24 -11.02 -20.99 1.79
N VAL A 25 -10.48 -20.08 0.99
CA VAL A 25 -10.57 -20.12 -0.47
C VAL A 25 -9.17 -19.99 -1.07
N VAL A 26 -8.81 -20.96 -1.91
CA VAL A 26 -7.62 -20.89 -2.78
C VAL A 26 -8.07 -20.31 -4.11
N ALA A 27 -7.58 -19.11 -4.42
CA ALA A 27 -7.98 -18.35 -5.59
C ALA A 27 -6.79 -18.26 -6.55
N ASP A 28 -6.73 -19.19 -7.50
CA ASP A 28 -5.69 -19.27 -8.53
C ASP A 28 -6.09 -18.45 -9.78
N GLU A 29 -5.37 -17.35 -10.01
CA GLU A 29 -5.65 -16.35 -11.03
C GLU A 29 -7.15 -16.00 -11.20
N PRO A 30 -7.88 -15.67 -10.12
CA PRO A 30 -9.35 -15.66 -10.12
C PRO A 30 -9.96 -14.56 -10.99
N ILE A 31 -9.15 -13.62 -11.47
CA ILE A 31 -9.59 -12.42 -12.19
C ILE A 31 -8.83 -12.18 -13.51
N SER A 32 -8.01 -13.14 -13.96
CA SER A 32 -7.18 -12.99 -15.17
C SER A 32 -7.99 -12.82 -16.46
N ALA A 33 -9.22 -13.34 -16.53
CA ALA A 33 -10.09 -13.24 -17.71
C ALA A 33 -11.13 -12.11 -17.59
N LEU A 34 -10.95 -11.17 -16.65
CA LEU A 34 -11.85 -10.05 -16.41
C LEU A 34 -11.28 -8.73 -16.93
N ASP A 35 -12.17 -7.92 -17.50
CA ASP A 35 -11.90 -6.52 -17.81
C ASP A 35 -11.46 -5.74 -16.56
N VAL A 36 -10.61 -4.73 -16.76
CA VAL A 36 -9.99 -3.94 -15.68
C VAL A 36 -11.04 -3.39 -14.69
N SER A 37 -12.18 -2.90 -15.19
CA SER A 37 -13.26 -2.36 -14.35
C SER A 37 -13.96 -3.43 -13.49
N ILE A 38 -14.08 -4.66 -14.00
CA ILE A 38 -14.73 -5.77 -13.30
C ILE A 38 -13.79 -6.39 -12.26
N ARG A 39 -12.48 -6.42 -12.51
CA ARG A 39 -11.47 -6.87 -11.54
C ARG A 39 -11.61 -6.14 -10.20
N ALA A 40 -11.69 -4.82 -10.23
CA ALA A 40 -11.84 -4.00 -9.03
C ALA A 40 -13.13 -4.33 -8.25
N GLN A 41 -14.24 -4.57 -8.95
CA GLN A 41 -15.51 -4.94 -8.31
C GLN A 41 -15.40 -6.30 -7.62
N VAL A 42 -14.79 -7.29 -8.27
CA VAL A 42 -14.58 -8.62 -7.71
C VAL A 42 -13.64 -8.57 -6.50
N LEU A 43 -12.54 -7.84 -6.58
CA LEU A 43 -11.61 -7.68 -5.44
C LEU A 43 -12.28 -7.01 -4.23
N ASN A 44 -13.08 -5.98 -4.46
CA ASN A 44 -13.86 -5.35 -3.39
C ASN A 44 -14.88 -6.30 -2.76
N LEU A 45 -15.50 -7.17 -3.57
CA LEU A 45 -16.41 -8.20 -3.08
C LEU A 45 -15.67 -9.25 -2.23
N LEU A 46 -14.50 -9.72 -2.66
CA LEU A 46 -13.67 -10.64 -1.90
C LEU A 46 -13.26 -10.04 -0.54
N LYS A 47 -12.80 -8.78 -0.51
CA LYS A 47 -12.51 -8.05 0.74
C LYS A 47 -13.73 -7.88 1.63
N LYS A 48 -14.90 -7.63 1.04
CA LYS A 48 -16.16 -7.55 1.80
C LYS A 48 -16.45 -8.90 2.48
N PHE A 49 -16.35 -10.00 1.75
CA PHE A 49 -16.57 -11.34 2.31
C PHE A 49 -15.52 -11.73 3.35
N GLN A 50 -14.25 -11.39 3.14
CA GLN A 50 -13.19 -11.54 4.15
C GLN A 50 -13.62 -10.92 5.49
N ARG A 51 -14.09 -9.67 5.45
CA ARG A 51 -14.49 -8.91 6.64
C ARG A 51 -15.79 -9.38 7.28
N GLU A 52 -16.78 -9.76 6.48
CA GLU A 52 -18.11 -10.11 6.96
C GLU A 52 -18.19 -11.56 7.47
N ARG A 53 -17.45 -12.47 6.84
CA ARG A 53 -17.53 -13.92 7.08
C ARG A 53 -16.27 -14.51 7.70
N GLY A 54 -15.19 -13.74 7.80
CA GLY A 54 -13.90 -14.25 8.29
C GLY A 54 -13.19 -15.20 7.32
N THR A 55 -13.60 -15.24 6.05
CA THR A 55 -12.98 -16.10 5.03
C THR A 55 -11.51 -15.76 4.84
N THR A 56 -10.63 -16.77 4.92
CA THR A 56 -9.22 -16.67 4.59
C THR A 56 -9.00 -16.90 3.09
N TYR A 57 -8.12 -16.11 2.47
CA TYR A 57 -7.77 -16.25 1.06
C TYR A 57 -6.30 -16.59 0.87
N LEU A 58 -6.02 -17.65 0.10
CA LEU A 58 -4.75 -17.83 -0.57
C LEU A 58 -4.91 -17.36 -2.01
N PHE A 59 -4.42 -16.15 -2.31
CA PHE A 59 -4.60 -15.51 -3.60
C PHE A 59 -3.33 -15.62 -4.44
N ILE A 60 -3.42 -16.22 -5.64
CA ILE A 60 -2.30 -16.43 -6.56
C ILE A 60 -2.54 -15.56 -7.79
N ALA A 61 -1.58 -14.68 -8.10
CA ALA A 61 -1.62 -13.84 -9.28
C ALA A 61 -0.21 -13.35 -9.64
N HIS A 62 -0.04 -12.98 -10.91
CA HIS A 62 1.20 -12.40 -11.43
C HIS A 62 1.24 -10.86 -11.40
N ASP A 63 0.09 -10.19 -11.19
CA ASP A 63 0.02 -8.72 -11.11
C ASP A 63 0.16 -8.25 -9.64
N LEU A 64 1.34 -7.74 -9.32
CA LEU A 64 1.66 -7.22 -7.99
C LEU A 64 0.76 -6.07 -7.53
N SER A 65 0.21 -5.27 -8.45
CA SER A 65 -0.71 -4.15 -8.12
C SER A 65 -2.00 -4.67 -7.49
N ILE A 66 -2.50 -5.79 -8.01
CA ILE A 66 -3.67 -6.50 -7.48
C ILE A 66 -3.31 -7.18 -6.15
N VAL A 67 -2.18 -7.88 -6.10
CA VAL A 67 -1.74 -8.64 -4.93
C VAL A 67 -1.56 -7.72 -3.72
N ARG A 68 -0.95 -6.54 -3.91
CA ARG A 68 -0.81 -5.49 -2.87
C ARG A 68 -2.16 -5.07 -2.29
N PHE A 69 -3.18 -4.97 -3.13
CA PHE A 69 -4.49 -4.52 -2.68
C PHE A 69 -5.21 -5.57 -1.83
N ILE A 70 -5.17 -6.85 -2.21
CA ILE A 70 -5.98 -7.91 -1.58
C ILE A 70 -5.29 -8.59 -0.40
N SER A 71 -3.96 -8.63 -0.38
CA SER A 71 -3.20 -9.49 0.53
C SER A 71 -2.68 -8.74 1.74
N ASP A 72 -2.72 -9.39 2.91
CA ASP A 72 -2.07 -8.89 4.13
C ASP A 72 -0.57 -9.23 4.16
N ARG A 73 -0.24 -10.43 3.66
CA ARG A 73 1.13 -10.94 3.46
C ARG A 73 1.29 -11.45 2.05
N ILE A 74 2.50 -11.31 1.50
CA ILE A 74 2.84 -11.70 0.13
C ILE A 74 4.04 -12.62 0.18
N GLY A 75 3.96 -13.73 -0.55
CA GLY A 75 5.10 -14.59 -0.87
C GLY A 75 5.41 -14.50 -2.37
N VAL A 76 6.68 -14.30 -2.70
CA VAL A 76 7.20 -14.27 -4.07
C VAL A 76 7.85 -15.60 -4.37
N ILE A 77 7.47 -16.23 -5.48
CA ILE A 77 8.01 -17.51 -5.92
C ILE A 77 8.83 -17.30 -7.20
N TYR A 78 10.02 -17.89 -7.25
CA TYR A 78 10.84 -17.96 -8.45
C TYR A 78 11.28 -19.41 -8.68
N LYS A 79 10.97 -19.97 -9.86
CA LYS A 79 11.35 -21.33 -10.27
C LYS A 79 11.04 -22.45 -9.27
N GLY A 80 9.99 -22.28 -8.47
CA GLY A 80 9.53 -23.28 -7.49
C GLY A 80 9.95 -22.99 -6.06
N ASP A 81 10.86 -22.03 -5.85
CA ASP A 81 11.31 -21.64 -4.52
C ASP A 81 10.64 -20.33 -4.08
N ILE A 82 10.27 -20.26 -2.80
CA ILE A 82 9.82 -19.00 -2.18
C ILE A 82 11.06 -18.16 -1.93
N VAL A 83 11.19 -17.06 -2.66
CA VAL A 83 12.37 -16.19 -2.60
C VAL A 83 12.22 -15.05 -1.61
N GLU A 84 10.98 -14.65 -1.31
CA GLU A 84 10.73 -13.55 -0.38
C GLU A 84 9.32 -13.63 0.20
N VAL A 85 9.17 -13.37 1.50
CA VAL A 85 7.87 -13.30 2.19
C VAL A 85 7.85 -12.14 3.16
N ALA A 86 6.90 -11.22 3.05
CA ALA A 86 6.72 -10.14 4.01
C ALA A 86 5.26 -9.69 4.07
N THR A 87 4.95 -8.70 4.91
CA THR A 87 3.66 -8.00 4.78
C THR A 87 3.62 -7.27 3.44
N ALA A 88 2.41 -6.97 2.94
CA ALA A 88 2.28 -6.28 1.67
C ALA A 88 2.90 -4.87 1.68
N GLU A 89 2.97 -4.22 2.84
CA GLU A 89 3.62 -2.92 3.00
C GLU A 89 5.14 -3.09 2.97
N GLU A 90 5.65 -3.98 3.81
CA GLU A 90 7.08 -4.25 3.96
C GLU A 90 7.73 -4.70 2.64
N LEU A 91 7.08 -5.60 1.89
CA LEU A 91 7.61 -6.09 0.61
C LEU A 91 7.75 -4.97 -0.43
N PHE A 92 6.84 -3.99 -0.41
CA PHE A 92 6.83 -2.89 -1.37
C PHE A 92 7.75 -1.75 -0.99
N ASP A 93 7.94 -1.52 0.32
CA ASP A 93 8.83 -0.48 0.83
C ASP A 93 10.29 -0.96 0.86
N PHE A 94 10.50 -2.26 1.06
CA PHE A 94 11.81 -2.88 1.25
C PHE A 94 12.01 -4.15 0.40
N PRO A 95 11.80 -4.16 -0.93
CA PRO A 95 12.02 -5.37 -1.71
C PRO A 95 13.50 -5.78 -1.67
N MET A 96 13.81 -6.87 -0.97
CA MET A 96 15.20 -7.28 -0.71
C MET A 96 15.73 -8.17 -1.82
N HIS A 97 14.96 -9.18 -2.22
CA HIS A 97 15.42 -10.12 -3.24
C HIS A 97 15.48 -9.42 -4.62
N PRO A 98 16.57 -9.55 -5.39
CA PRO A 98 16.70 -8.89 -6.70
C PRO A 98 15.57 -9.25 -7.67
N TYR A 99 15.06 -10.48 -7.61
CA TYR A 99 13.87 -10.88 -8.38
C TYR A 99 12.62 -10.06 -8.00
N THR A 100 12.32 -9.90 -6.72
CA THR A 100 11.18 -9.09 -6.25
C THR A 100 11.32 -7.64 -6.72
N ARG A 101 12.53 -7.07 -6.64
CA ARG A 101 12.82 -5.73 -7.18
C ARG A 101 12.49 -5.63 -8.67
N SER A 102 12.84 -6.66 -9.46
CA SER A 102 12.51 -6.70 -10.89
C SER A 102 11.00 -6.66 -11.14
N LEU A 103 10.24 -7.47 -10.38
CA LEU A 103 8.79 -7.55 -10.52
C LEU A 103 8.12 -6.23 -10.13
N ILE A 104 8.54 -5.60 -9.03
CA ILE A 104 7.96 -4.32 -8.60
C ILE A 104 8.31 -3.20 -9.59
N SER A 105 9.53 -3.17 -10.13
CA SER A 105 9.92 -2.16 -11.12
C SER A 105 9.09 -2.20 -12.41
N ALA A 106 8.50 -3.36 -12.73
CA ALA A 106 7.64 -3.55 -13.90
C ALA A 106 6.21 -3.01 -13.69
N ILE A 107 5.81 -2.66 -12.47
CA ILE A 107 4.46 -2.17 -12.17
C ILE A 107 4.22 -0.85 -12.91
N PRO A 108 3.12 -0.69 -13.67
CA PRO A 108 2.81 0.55 -14.38
C PRO A 108 2.52 1.71 -13.43
N ILE A 109 3.08 2.89 -13.71
CA ILE A 109 2.74 4.12 -13.01
C ILE A 109 1.56 4.79 -13.73
N PRO A 110 0.49 5.23 -13.03
CA PRO A 110 -0.65 5.88 -13.66
C PRO A 110 -0.32 7.19 -14.40
N ASP A 111 0.73 7.91 -13.99
CA ASP A 111 1.17 9.14 -14.64
C ASP A 111 2.02 8.84 -15.88
N PRO A 112 1.57 9.22 -17.10
CA PRO A 112 2.31 8.95 -18.34
C PRO A 112 3.69 9.58 -18.41
N ASN A 113 3.92 10.72 -17.73
CA ASN A 113 5.22 11.39 -17.75
C ASN A 113 6.23 10.63 -16.87
N LEU A 114 5.78 10.12 -15.72
CA LEU A 114 6.61 9.31 -14.83
C LEU A 114 6.90 7.95 -15.46
N GLU A 115 5.90 7.31 -16.08
CA GLU A 115 6.04 6.00 -16.72
C GLU A 115 7.09 6.02 -17.85
N LYS A 116 7.13 7.09 -18.66
CA LYS A 116 8.15 7.26 -19.72
C LYS A 116 9.58 7.27 -19.20
N HIS A 117 9.79 7.72 -17.98
CA HIS A 117 11.10 7.84 -17.37
C HIS A 117 11.37 6.70 -16.38
N LYS A 118 10.49 5.70 -16.27
CA LYS A 118 10.67 4.58 -15.36
C LYS A 118 11.85 3.71 -15.78
N VAL A 119 12.73 3.42 -14.81
CA VAL A 119 13.85 2.49 -14.97
C VAL A 119 13.37 1.09 -14.60
N LEU A 120 13.46 0.17 -15.57
CA LEU A 120 13.15 -1.24 -15.35
C LEU A 120 14.39 -1.96 -14.82
N PHE A 121 14.23 -2.70 -13.74
CA PHE A 121 15.26 -3.56 -13.21
C PHE A 121 15.10 -4.96 -13.79
N SER A 122 16.14 -5.49 -14.45
CA SER A 122 16.15 -6.85 -14.97
C SER A 122 16.86 -7.77 -13.99
N TYR A 123 16.19 -8.84 -13.56
CA TYR A 123 16.79 -9.84 -12.70
C TYR A 123 17.69 -10.78 -13.50
N ASP A 124 18.96 -10.90 -13.08
CA ASP A 124 19.91 -11.88 -13.59
C ASP A 124 20.19 -12.95 -12.52
N PRO A 125 19.79 -14.22 -12.72
CA PRO A 125 20.06 -15.29 -11.76
C PRO A 125 21.54 -15.56 -11.50
N SER A 126 22.43 -15.18 -12.42
CA SER A 126 23.88 -15.42 -12.29
C SER A 126 24.56 -14.51 -11.27
N GLN A 127 23.85 -13.49 -10.75
CA GLN A 127 24.36 -12.63 -9.67
C GLN A 127 24.51 -13.38 -8.34
N HIS A 128 23.80 -14.49 -8.19
CA HIS A 128 23.83 -15.32 -6.99
C HIS A 128 24.90 -16.40 -7.10
N ASP A 129 25.80 -16.44 -6.11
CA ASP A 129 26.76 -17.53 -5.95
C ASP A 129 26.32 -18.48 -4.84
N TYR A 130 25.74 -19.60 -5.26
CA TYR A 130 25.26 -20.69 -4.38
C TYR A 130 26.14 -21.93 -4.49
N SER A 131 27.36 -21.80 -5.02
CA SER A 131 28.26 -22.95 -5.23
C SER A 131 28.81 -23.52 -3.91
N GLU A 132 29.18 -22.66 -2.98
CA GLU A 132 29.74 -23.04 -1.67
C GLU A 132 28.69 -23.01 -0.55
N ASP A 133 27.89 -21.94 -0.48
CA ASP A 133 26.91 -21.73 0.58
C ASP A 133 25.49 -21.79 0.01
N LYS A 134 24.71 -22.76 0.51
CA LYS A 134 23.36 -23.01 0.00
C LYS A 134 22.39 -21.95 0.54
N PRO A 135 21.48 -21.45 -0.29
CA PRO A 135 20.51 -20.46 0.14
C PRO A 135 19.44 -21.09 1.04
N GLU A 136 19.00 -20.33 2.03
CA GLU A 136 17.91 -20.69 2.92
C GLU A 136 16.98 -19.50 3.11
N LEU A 137 15.68 -19.78 3.28
CA LEU A 137 14.69 -18.74 3.56
C LEU A 137 14.85 -18.28 5.01
N THR A 138 15.42 -17.10 5.21
CA THR A 138 15.81 -16.59 6.53
C THR A 138 15.08 -15.30 6.87
N ASP A 139 14.64 -15.17 8.13
CA ASP A 139 14.09 -13.90 8.66
C ASP A 139 15.22 -12.86 8.82
N ILE A 140 15.07 -11.74 8.12
CA ILE A 140 16.00 -10.60 8.19
C ILE A 140 15.57 -9.56 9.24
N GLY A 141 14.48 -9.83 9.97
CA GLY A 141 13.84 -8.89 10.88
C GLY A 141 12.48 -8.44 10.35
N HIS A 142 11.66 -7.86 11.23
CA HIS A 142 10.33 -7.31 10.90
C HIS A 142 9.33 -8.32 10.30
N GLY A 143 9.57 -9.63 10.45
CA GLY A 143 8.75 -10.68 9.84
C GLY A 143 8.93 -10.77 8.31
N HIS A 144 10.08 -10.30 7.82
CA HIS A 144 10.50 -10.31 6.43
C HIS A 144 11.48 -11.47 6.21
N PHE A 145 11.07 -12.44 5.42
CA PHE A 145 11.88 -13.60 5.06
C PHE A 145 12.43 -13.44 3.66
N VAL A 146 13.72 -13.67 3.48
CA VAL A 146 14.40 -13.58 2.18
C VAL A 146 15.23 -14.84 1.96
N PHE A 147 15.20 -15.36 0.75
CA PHE A 147 16.01 -16.50 0.32
C PHE A 147 17.37 -16.00 -0.15
N GLY A 148 18.44 -16.53 0.41
CA GLY A 148 19.80 -16.16 0.04
C GLY A 148 20.83 -16.92 0.85
N ASN A 149 22.10 -16.85 0.44
CA ASN A 149 23.22 -17.39 1.20
C ASN A 149 23.54 -16.50 2.42
N LYS A 150 24.40 -16.96 3.33
CA LYS A 150 24.69 -16.21 4.58
C LYS A 150 25.19 -14.79 4.32
N LYS A 151 26.03 -14.61 3.31
CA LYS A 151 26.60 -13.31 2.94
C LYS A 151 25.51 -12.34 2.46
N GLU A 152 24.59 -12.80 1.62
CA GLU A 152 23.46 -12.01 1.14
C GLU A 152 22.49 -11.68 2.27
N ILE A 153 22.19 -12.64 3.15
CA ILE A 153 21.30 -12.41 4.30
C ILE A 153 21.88 -11.36 5.25
N GLU A 154 23.19 -11.37 5.52
CA GLU A 154 23.85 -10.33 6.31
C GLU A 154 23.75 -8.95 5.65
N GLU A 155 23.89 -8.89 4.33
CA GLU A 155 23.70 -7.65 3.57
C GLU A 155 22.25 -7.16 3.62
N TYR A 156 21.26 -8.04 3.43
CA TYR A 156 19.85 -7.68 3.51
C TYR A 156 19.46 -7.20 4.90
N LYS A 157 19.97 -7.83 5.96
CA LYS A 157 19.79 -7.35 7.34
C LYS A 157 20.36 -5.95 7.51
N ARG A 158 21.58 -5.70 7.05
CA ARG A 158 22.20 -4.37 7.13
C ARG A 158 21.35 -3.32 6.39
N LEU A 159 20.99 -3.59 5.14
CA LEU A 159 20.18 -2.67 4.32
C LEU A 159 18.80 -2.42 4.94
N ARG A 160 18.22 -3.43 5.59
CA ARG A 160 16.93 -3.30 6.24
C ARG A 160 16.99 -2.47 7.52
N GLU A 161 18.05 -2.63 8.32
CA GLU A 161 18.29 -1.87 9.54
C GLU A 161 18.61 -0.39 9.27
N GLU A 162 19.17 -0.07 8.10
CA GLU A 162 19.32 1.33 7.65
C GLU A 162 17.96 2.04 7.54
N GLY A 163 16.86 1.28 7.37
CA GLY A 163 15.49 1.79 7.44
C GLY A 163 15.12 2.76 6.32
N ILE A 164 15.94 2.86 5.28
CA ILE A 164 15.68 3.69 4.10
C ILE A 164 14.85 2.85 3.12
N PRO A 165 13.59 3.21 2.83
CA PRO A 165 12.79 2.49 1.85
C PRO A 165 13.51 2.44 0.51
N LEU A 166 13.70 1.24 -0.02
CA LEU A 166 14.22 1.05 -1.36
C LEU A 166 13.12 1.53 -2.31
N LYS A 167 13.37 2.59 -3.08
CA LYS A 167 12.38 3.13 -4.02
C LYS A 167 11.90 2.01 -4.93
N SER A 168 10.65 1.59 -4.72
CA SER A 168 9.97 0.53 -5.46
C SER A 168 10.00 0.79 -6.98
N VAL A 169 10.00 2.05 -7.37
CA VAL A 169 10.08 2.49 -8.75
C VAL A 169 11.09 3.62 -8.90
N THR A 170 12.10 3.40 -9.73
CA THR A 170 13.12 4.42 -10.03
C THR A 170 12.71 5.19 -11.28
N ILE A 171 12.73 6.51 -11.22
CA ILE A 171 12.38 7.41 -12.33
C ILE A 171 13.63 8.21 -12.73
N ALA A 172 14.05 8.09 -13.98
CA ALA A 172 15.18 8.79 -14.56
C ALA A 172 14.97 10.31 -14.49
N GLY A 173 15.99 11.03 -14.00
CA GLY A 173 15.94 12.49 -13.78
C GLY A 173 15.43 12.93 -12.41
N VAL A 174 14.70 12.08 -11.68
CA VAL A 174 14.23 12.36 -10.31
C VAL A 174 15.19 11.81 -9.25
N ASN A 175 15.78 10.63 -9.49
CA ASN A 175 16.74 9.98 -8.57
C ASN A 175 17.98 9.40 -9.28
N ALA A 176 18.34 9.93 -10.45
CA ALA A 176 19.64 9.64 -11.04
C ALA A 176 20.77 10.28 -10.19
N PRO A 177 21.98 9.69 -10.10
CA PRO A 177 23.12 10.36 -9.46
C PRO A 177 23.34 11.70 -10.19
N ALA A 178 23.15 12.82 -9.49
CA ALA A 178 22.98 14.12 -10.14
C ALA A 178 24.08 15.12 -9.82
N ASP A 179 24.55 15.79 -10.87
CA ASP A 179 25.46 16.92 -10.85
C ASP A 179 24.80 18.17 -10.21
N ALA A 180 25.64 19.05 -9.64
CA ALA A 180 25.27 20.08 -8.66
C ALA A 180 24.20 21.12 -9.07
N LYS A 181 23.92 21.33 -10.36
CA LYS A 181 22.85 22.27 -10.81
C LYS A 181 21.45 21.69 -10.74
N THR A 182 21.32 20.37 -10.65
CA THR A 182 20.04 19.66 -10.56
C THR A 182 19.48 19.67 -9.13
N ALA A 183 20.35 19.87 -8.13
CA ALA A 183 20.01 19.83 -6.70
C ALA A 183 19.03 20.93 -6.24
N GLU A 184 19.12 22.14 -6.81
CA GLU A 184 18.23 23.26 -6.45
C GLU A 184 16.82 23.07 -7.04
N LYS A 185 16.73 22.55 -8.27
CA LYS A 185 15.44 22.22 -8.92
C LYS A 185 14.78 20.98 -8.31
N GLN A 186 15.59 20.00 -7.90
CA GLN A 186 15.18 18.81 -7.14
C GLN A 186 14.58 19.15 -5.76
N LEU A 187 14.88 20.31 -5.16
CA LEU A 187 14.34 20.71 -3.87
C LEU A 187 12.89 21.24 -3.96
N GLU A 188 12.55 21.90 -5.07
CA GLU A 188 11.18 22.37 -5.33
C GLU A 188 10.27 21.24 -5.84
N GLU A 189 10.77 20.36 -6.70
CA GLU A 189 10.04 19.19 -7.20
C GLU A 189 9.82 18.12 -6.11
N LYS A 190 10.78 17.92 -5.18
CA LYS A 190 10.62 17.10 -3.95
C LYS A 190 9.38 17.45 -3.14
N LYS A 191 9.00 18.73 -3.13
CA LYS A 191 7.87 19.25 -2.35
C LYS A 191 6.52 18.87 -2.95
N ILE A 192 6.49 18.57 -4.26
CA ILE A 192 5.28 18.29 -5.03
C ILE A 192 5.12 16.76 -5.19
N GLU A 193 6.19 16.02 -5.48
CA GLU A 193 6.20 14.56 -5.69
C GLU A 193 5.86 13.72 -4.45
N GLY A 194 6.35 14.10 -3.26
CA GLY A 194 6.12 13.34 -2.02
C GLY A 194 4.65 13.27 -1.56
N SER A 195 3.73 13.90 -2.30
CA SER A 195 2.31 13.97 -1.96
C SER A 195 1.41 13.03 -2.77
N ILE A 196 1.89 12.41 -3.86
CA ILE A 196 1.01 11.70 -4.82
C ILE A 196 1.28 10.19 -4.89
N LEU A 197 2.53 9.71 -4.72
CA LEU A 197 2.85 8.28 -4.82
C LEU A 197 2.91 7.50 -3.49
N ASP A 198 2.92 8.18 -2.34
CA ASP A 198 3.07 7.54 -1.03
C ASP A 198 1.74 7.51 -0.24
N THR A 199 0.64 6.98 -0.80
CA THR A 199 -0.57 6.79 0.01
C THR A 199 -0.43 5.51 0.85
N PRO A 200 -0.38 5.57 2.19
CA PRO A 200 -0.28 4.38 3.04
C PRO A 200 -1.61 3.60 3.05
N LEU A 201 -1.55 2.28 3.20
CA LEU A 201 -2.71 1.37 3.10
C LEU A 201 -3.82 1.71 4.10
N HIS A 202 -3.46 2.22 5.28
CA HIS A 202 -4.38 2.59 6.36
C HIS A 202 -4.99 4.01 6.23
N ASP A 203 -4.89 4.66 5.06
CA ASP A 203 -5.62 5.89 4.74
C ASP A 203 -7.12 5.62 4.46
N THR A 204 -7.80 5.14 5.49
CA THR A 204 -9.19 4.66 5.45
C THR A 204 -10.20 5.79 5.27
N GLY A 205 -9.86 7.01 5.69
CA GLY A 205 -10.80 8.14 5.73
C GLY A 205 -11.97 7.90 6.68
N SER A 206 -11.72 7.19 7.79
CA SER A 206 -12.74 6.78 8.76
C SER A 206 -13.62 7.94 9.23
N PHE A 207 -14.92 7.69 9.35
CA PHE A 207 -15.87 8.65 9.90
C PHE A 207 -15.56 9.00 11.36
N TRP A 208 -15.08 8.03 12.15
CA TRP A 208 -14.75 8.21 13.57
C TRP A 208 -13.67 9.27 13.79
N LEU A 209 -12.73 9.43 12.85
CA LEU A 209 -11.72 10.49 12.92
C LEU A 209 -12.35 11.88 12.85
N ALA A 210 -13.36 12.07 11.99
CA ALA A 210 -14.09 13.32 11.89
C ALA A 210 -14.96 13.57 13.14
N PHE A 211 -15.62 12.52 13.65
CA PHE A 211 -16.46 12.60 14.84
C PHE A 211 -15.64 12.92 16.10
N LEU A 212 -14.52 12.25 16.33
CA LEU A 212 -13.68 12.50 17.50
C LEU A 212 -13.04 13.89 17.44
N SER A 213 -12.59 14.31 16.26
CA SER A 213 -12.01 15.65 16.03
C SER A 213 -13.04 16.76 16.20
N PHE A 214 -14.34 16.48 16.06
CA PHE A 214 -15.41 17.44 16.32
C PHE A 214 -15.49 17.83 17.81
N PHE A 215 -15.40 16.86 18.72
CA PHE A 215 -15.41 17.13 20.16
C PHE A 215 -14.05 17.61 20.70
N LEU A 216 -12.95 17.16 20.09
CA LEU A 216 -11.58 17.46 20.49
C LEU A 216 -10.87 18.22 19.37
N ALA A 217 -11.28 19.47 19.12
CA ALA A 217 -10.81 20.21 17.95
C ALA A 217 -9.29 20.45 17.92
N ILE A 218 -8.68 20.81 19.06
CA ILE A 218 -7.23 21.05 19.13
C ILE A 218 -6.44 19.73 18.98
N PRO A 219 -6.72 18.66 19.74
CA PRO A 219 -6.09 17.35 19.50
C PRO A 219 -6.32 16.80 18.09
N GLY A 220 -7.51 17.03 17.52
CA GLY A 220 -7.86 16.62 16.16
C GLY A 220 -7.03 17.32 15.08
N LEU A 221 -6.71 18.60 15.25
CA LEU A 221 -5.80 19.32 14.35
C LEU A 221 -4.35 18.82 14.47
N ILE A 222 -3.89 18.53 15.69
CA ILE A 222 -2.56 17.95 15.95
C ILE A 222 -2.46 16.56 15.30
N ALA A 223 -3.44 15.69 15.52
CA ALA A 223 -3.53 14.38 14.88
C ALA A 223 -3.58 14.51 13.34
N GLY A 224 -4.34 15.47 12.81
CA GLY A 224 -4.35 15.80 11.40
C GLY A 224 -2.98 16.19 10.85
N ALA A 225 -2.20 17.00 11.58
CA ALA A 225 -0.84 17.37 11.19
C ALA A 225 0.10 16.16 11.18
N ILE A 226 -0.03 15.24 12.14
CA ILE A 226 0.72 13.97 12.18
C ILE A 226 0.35 13.09 10.97
N PHE A 227 -0.94 12.97 10.65
CA PHE A 227 -1.39 12.23 9.46
C PHE A 227 -0.86 12.84 8.16
N LYS A 228 -0.83 14.17 8.07
CA LYS A 228 -0.24 14.88 6.92
C LYS A 228 1.26 14.63 6.80
N LYS A 229 1.98 14.51 7.93
CA LYS A 229 3.42 14.20 7.95
C LYS A 229 3.73 12.79 7.43
N HIS A 230 2.82 11.84 7.62
CA HIS A 230 2.96 10.44 7.18
C HIS A 230 2.11 10.13 5.93
N ASN A 231 1.77 11.14 5.12
CA ASN A 231 1.02 10.99 3.86
C ASN A 231 -0.38 10.33 3.94
N TYR A 232 -1.03 10.30 5.12
CA TYR A 232 -2.42 9.88 5.29
C TYR A 232 -3.41 11.00 4.91
N ILE A 233 -3.58 11.25 3.62
CA ILE A 233 -4.32 12.42 3.10
C ILE A 233 -5.82 12.38 3.41
N ARG A 234 -6.47 11.21 3.33
CA ARG A 234 -7.92 11.05 3.60
C ARG A 234 -8.21 11.18 5.09
N ASN A 235 -7.37 10.61 5.96
CA ASN A 235 -7.48 10.77 7.41
C ASN A 235 -7.23 12.22 7.83
N TYR A 236 -6.22 12.90 7.27
CA TYR A 236 -5.99 14.34 7.49
C TYR A 236 -7.22 15.17 7.12
N LYS A 237 -7.82 14.94 5.93
CA LYS A 237 -9.03 15.66 5.50
C LYS A 237 -10.19 15.46 6.47
N LYS A 238 -10.37 14.26 7.02
CA LYS A 238 -11.42 13.94 8.00
C LYS A 238 -11.18 14.64 9.33
N CYS A 239 -9.97 14.57 9.88
CA CYS A 239 -9.62 15.27 11.13
C CYS A 239 -9.79 16.78 11.00
N LYS A 240 -9.28 17.38 9.91
CA LYS A 240 -9.41 18.81 9.64
C LYS A 240 -10.87 19.24 9.53
N LYS A 241 -11.69 18.49 8.79
CA LYS A 241 -13.12 18.81 8.62
C LYS A 241 -13.88 18.71 9.95
N GLY A 242 -13.60 17.67 10.74
CA GLY A 242 -14.18 17.49 12.07
C GLY A 242 -13.81 18.64 13.03
N ALA A 243 -12.52 18.95 13.14
CA ALA A 243 -12.03 20.00 14.03
C ALA A 243 -12.56 21.40 13.69
N ILE A 244 -12.63 21.76 12.39
CA ILE A 244 -13.21 23.04 11.97
C ILE A 244 -14.69 23.13 12.36
N ALA A 245 -15.46 22.07 12.11
CA ALA A 245 -16.86 22.02 12.52
C ALA A 245 -17.03 22.12 14.05
N GLY A 246 -16.16 21.47 14.82
CA GLY A 246 -16.11 21.58 16.28
C GLY A 246 -15.84 22.99 16.78
N LEU A 247 -14.88 23.70 16.19
CA LEU A 247 -14.56 25.08 16.57
C LEU A 247 -15.71 26.05 16.25
N ILE A 248 -16.33 25.92 15.07
CA ILE A 248 -17.46 26.76 14.68
C ILE A 248 -18.65 26.56 15.62
N THR A 249 -18.97 25.31 15.94
CA THR A 249 -20.08 25.00 16.86
C THR A 249 -19.80 25.49 18.28
N THR A 250 -18.58 25.29 18.79
CA THR A 250 -18.17 25.80 20.11
C THR A 250 -18.24 27.34 20.16
N ALA A 251 -17.76 28.03 19.12
CA ALA A 251 -17.83 29.49 19.03
C ALA A 251 -19.29 29.98 19.01
N ALA A 252 -20.17 29.32 18.25
CA ALA A 252 -21.59 29.65 18.21
C ALA A 252 -22.27 29.47 19.58
N ILE A 253 -21.92 28.41 20.32
CA ILE A 253 -22.43 28.16 21.68
C ILE A 253 -21.94 29.25 22.64
N ILE A 254 -20.67 29.65 22.56
CA ILE A 254 -20.11 30.73 23.41
C ILE A 254 -20.82 32.06 23.12
N VAL A 255 -21.05 32.40 21.85
CA VAL A 255 -21.78 33.62 21.47
C VAL A 255 -23.22 33.59 21.99
N LEU A 256 -23.92 32.46 21.82
CA LEU A 256 -25.29 32.28 22.32
C LEU A 256 -25.34 32.42 23.85
N PHE A 257 -24.39 31.79 24.55
CA PHE A 257 -24.29 31.87 26.01
C PHE A 257 -23.99 33.29 26.48
N GLY A 258 -23.09 34.01 25.80
CA GLY A 258 -22.81 35.42 26.07
C GLY A 258 -24.03 36.32 25.88
N LEU A 259 -24.80 36.10 24.81
CA LEU A 259 -26.07 36.82 24.59
C LEU A 259 -27.10 36.52 25.68
N MET A 260 -27.26 35.26 26.08
CA MET A 260 -28.15 34.86 27.17
C MET A 260 -27.73 35.50 28.51
N LEU A 261 -26.43 35.58 28.79
CA LEU A 261 -25.89 36.26 29.97
C LEU A 261 -26.20 37.75 29.98
N ILE A 262 -26.04 38.44 28.84
CA ILE A 262 -26.36 39.86 28.70
C ILE A 262 -27.86 40.09 28.95
N ILE A 263 -28.72 39.25 28.35
CA ILE A 263 -30.18 39.32 28.56
C ILE A 263 -30.54 39.06 30.04
N SER A 264 -29.81 38.20 30.74
CA SER A 264 -30.08 37.90 32.15
C SER A 264 -29.65 39.01 33.12
N ILE A 265 -28.79 39.94 32.70
CA ILE A 265 -28.27 41.05 33.53
C ILE A 265 -29.07 42.35 33.30
N LEU A 266 -29.78 42.45 32.16
CA LEU A 266 -30.64 43.58 31.80
C LEU A 266 -32.04 43.44 32.41
#